data_AF-A0A2U3KKC2-F1
#
_entry.id   AF-A0A2U3KKC2-F1
#
_cell.length_a   1.000
_cell.length_b   1.000
_cell.length_c   1.000
_cell.angle_alpha   90.00
_cell.angle_beta   90.00
_cell.angle_gamma   90.00
#
_symmetry.space_group_name_H-M   'P 1'
#
loop_
_entity.id
_entity.type
_entity.pdbx_description
1 polymer ?
#
loop_
_entity_poly.entity_id
_entity_poly.type
_entity_poly.pdbx_seq_one_letter_code
_entity_poly.pdbx_strand_id
1 'polypeptide(L)'
;MLEAYSKKYESGLFPWIAIPVLTVVLVLLMGIQGEASWFIDHGRFHVSVHGRISCFECHGDVRKESLHPDPMAVNKGLNDFYRLDQCSGCHREVVENLDSGVHAGERVKAPQEYRVCTACHDPHYQLTAKKLPPAFDQSKPVSLQCGVCHAEKTALPALSSDDEGCMVCHRLVEEEDPGAAKKVAAFCFKCHGDYQVAAGLAFPAVDLQAYGFSTHSGQSCLVCHPKSAEFGHGGQERIACLACHNRHDEKVSHAAHLDVSCEACHLSGIVPVRGPDKVLWQIELKPDQPGNLHNMTLKREEGSCERCHHKGNPVGAAAMVLPAKSIMCMPCHAATFSAGDMTTIISLFLFLAGMTSLCIVWVSARRPIPGEPAPGPEAHKAAGNRRGMDILSKTLYVLKIVALDIFLQRRLFKQSVLRWFIHSLIFWPFVFRFLWGMTALLTSLWTPGSSLPWTMLDKNDHLVAFLFDFSGLMILSGVILTTLRRVRARSEDIGGLPGQDWPVLILLGGIVIIGFTLEGMRIAMTGPWPGSGYAFLGYAISRLFTDNPALPEIYGYVWYLHAIVTGALVAYLPFSNLLHMIMAPVVIAMNAISRAGESG
;
A
#
# COMPACT_ATOMS: atom_id res chain seq x y z
N MET A 1 -14.91 13.37 -44.08
CA MET A 1 -16.09 12.95 -43.27
C MET A 1 -15.77 12.83 -41.77
N LEU A 2 -14.80 13.62 -41.26
CA LEU A 2 -14.50 13.76 -39.82
C LEU A 2 -14.37 15.25 -39.39
N GLU A 3 -14.42 16.20 -40.33
CA GLU A 3 -14.46 17.65 -40.02
C GLU A 3 -15.88 18.22 -39.89
N ALA A 4 -16.93 17.43 -40.18
CA ALA A 4 -18.32 17.88 -40.10
C ALA A 4 -18.96 17.70 -38.71
N TYR A 5 -18.27 17.07 -37.75
CA TYR A 5 -18.81 16.78 -36.41
C TYR A 5 -18.41 17.80 -35.33
N SER A 6 -17.47 18.71 -35.63
CA SER A 6 -16.88 19.63 -34.63
C SER A 6 -17.60 20.99 -34.51
N LYS A 7 -18.59 21.31 -35.36
CA LYS A 7 -19.14 22.68 -35.46
C LYS A 7 -20.57 22.89 -34.95
N LYS A 8 -21.13 21.94 -34.19
CA LYS A 8 -22.54 22.02 -33.70
C LYS A 8 -22.70 21.98 -32.18
N TYR A 9 -21.63 22.23 -31.40
CA TYR A 9 -21.68 22.27 -29.94
C TYR A 9 -21.20 23.61 -29.33
N GLU A 10 -21.29 24.71 -30.09
CA GLU A 10 -21.14 26.07 -29.56
C GLU A 10 -22.50 26.77 -29.53
N SER A 11 -23.38 26.37 -28.61
CA SER A 11 -24.41 27.22 -27.98
C SER A 11 -25.39 26.32 -27.25
N GLY A 12 -25.23 26.20 -25.93
CA GLY A 12 -26.22 25.49 -25.12
C GLY A 12 -25.71 25.33 -23.72
N LEU A 13 -26.19 26.18 -22.82
CA LEU A 13 -26.01 26.15 -21.37
C LEU A 13 -26.55 24.85 -20.70
N PHE A 14 -26.91 23.83 -21.50
CA PHE A 14 -27.73 22.68 -21.13
C PHE A 14 -26.95 21.48 -20.55
N PRO A 15 -25.72 21.11 -21.00
CA PRO A 15 -25.01 19.97 -20.42
C PRO A 15 -24.40 20.28 -19.04
N TRP A 16 -24.12 21.56 -18.75
CA TRP A 16 -23.53 21.99 -17.48
C TRP A 16 -24.53 22.10 -16.33
N ILE A 17 -25.83 22.19 -16.62
CA ILE A 17 -26.90 22.16 -15.61
C ILE A 17 -27.47 20.74 -15.49
N ALA A 18 -27.60 20.01 -16.61
CA ALA A 18 -28.12 18.66 -16.61
C ALA A 18 -27.23 17.67 -15.84
N ILE A 19 -25.90 17.77 -15.91
CA ILE A 19 -25.01 16.86 -15.16
C ILE A 19 -25.14 17.07 -13.65
N PRO A 20 -24.97 18.28 -13.07
CA PRO A 20 -25.14 18.45 -11.63
C PRO A 20 -26.58 18.26 -11.17
N VAL A 21 -27.60 18.56 -11.98
CA VAL A 21 -29.00 18.24 -11.63
C VAL A 21 -29.24 16.74 -11.67
N LEU A 22 -28.70 15.99 -12.64
CA LEU A 22 -28.80 14.53 -12.68
C LEU A 22 -28.00 13.90 -11.53
N THR A 23 -26.84 14.45 -11.16
CA THR A 23 -26.06 14.01 -9.99
C THR A 23 -26.77 14.34 -8.69
N VAL A 24 -27.38 15.52 -8.55
CA VAL A 24 -28.17 15.90 -7.37
C VAL A 24 -29.45 15.07 -7.30
N VAL A 25 -30.10 14.79 -8.43
CA VAL A 25 -31.26 13.90 -8.51
C VAL A 25 -30.85 12.44 -8.26
N LEU A 26 -29.68 11.97 -8.71
CA LEU A 26 -29.14 10.65 -8.35
C LEU A 26 -28.76 10.58 -6.87
N VAL A 27 -28.21 11.65 -6.29
CA VAL A 27 -27.90 11.75 -4.86
C VAL A 27 -29.17 11.88 -4.01
N LEU A 28 -30.23 12.51 -4.53
CA LEU A 28 -31.55 12.59 -3.90
C LEU A 28 -32.40 11.32 -4.10
N LEU A 29 -32.22 10.58 -5.21
CA LEU A 29 -32.82 9.28 -5.49
C LEU A 29 -32.08 8.13 -4.81
N MET A 30 -30.77 8.30 -4.56
CA MET A 30 -30.02 7.61 -3.50
C MET A 30 -30.38 8.20 -2.12
N GLY A 31 -31.62 8.65 -1.97
CA GLY A 31 -32.17 9.12 -0.73
C GLY A 31 -31.81 8.13 0.34
N ILE A 32 -30.98 8.63 1.28
CA ILE A 32 -30.72 8.14 2.62
C ILE A 32 -31.54 6.88 2.89
N GLN A 33 -31.04 5.72 2.46
CA GLN A 33 -31.41 4.49 3.12
C GLN A 33 -30.88 4.74 4.53
N GLY A 34 -31.77 5.09 5.46
CA GLY A 34 -31.38 5.20 6.86
C GLY A 34 -30.67 3.90 7.17
N GLU A 35 -29.37 3.97 7.47
CA GLU A 35 -28.58 2.79 7.78
C GLU A 35 -29.32 2.08 8.90
N ALA A 36 -29.90 0.92 8.59
CA ALA A 36 -30.84 0.23 9.44
C ALA A 36 -30.05 -0.52 10.52
N SER A 37 -29.42 0.28 11.39
CA SER A 37 -28.64 -0.18 12.51
C SER A 37 -29.54 -0.92 13.48
N TRP A 38 -29.02 -1.99 14.05
CA TRP A 38 -29.62 -2.69 15.16
C TRP A 38 -29.42 -1.93 16.48
N PHE A 39 -28.71 -0.80 16.48
CA PHE A 39 -28.57 0.06 17.65
C PHE A 39 -29.56 1.23 17.66
N ILE A 40 -30.05 1.53 18.86
CA ILE A 40 -31.02 2.58 19.16
C ILE A 40 -30.38 3.62 20.09
N ASP A 41 -30.32 4.86 19.62
CA ASP A 41 -29.98 6.02 20.44
C ASP A 41 -31.15 6.31 21.40
N HIS A 42 -30.90 6.08 22.69
CA HIS A 42 -31.91 6.24 23.73
C HIS A 42 -32.40 7.69 23.85
N GLY A 43 -31.54 8.68 23.64
CA GLY A 43 -31.91 10.09 23.69
C GLY A 43 -32.79 10.51 22.53
N ARG A 44 -32.45 10.10 21.30
CA ARG A 44 -33.31 10.33 20.12
C ARG A 44 -34.63 9.60 20.22
N PHE A 45 -34.61 8.34 20.68
CA PHE A 45 -35.83 7.56 20.90
C PHE A 45 -36.74 8.20 21.95
N HIS A 46 -36.17 8.72 23.05
CA HIS A 46 -36.93 9.37 24.11
C HIS A 46 -37.80 10.55 23.63
N VAL A 47 -37.31 11.33 22.67
CA VAL A 47 -38.01 12.50 22.10
C VAL A 47 -38.97 12.11 20.97
N SER A 48 -38.85 10.89 20.44
CA SER A 48 -39.76 10.36 19.43
C SER A 48 -41.20 10.33 19.93
N VAL A 49 -42.15 10.48 19.01
CA VAL A 49 -43.58 10.29 19.30
C VAL A 49 -43.89 8.87 19.79
N HIS A 50 -43.03 7.90 19.47
CA HIS A 50 -43.12 6.51 19.93
C HIS A 50 -42.24 6.21 21.16
N GLY A 51 -41.50 7.18 21.70
CA GLY A 51 -40.53 6.98 22.80
C GLY A 51 -41.13 6.51 24.14
N ARG A 52 -42.47 6.43 24.22
CA ARG A 52 -43.23 5.93 25.37
C ARG A 52 -44.02 4.66 25.09
N ILE A 53 -43.93 4.14 23.87
CA ILE A 53 -44.55 2.89 23.44
C ILE A 53 -43.56 1.77 23.72
N SER A 54 -44.02 0.66 24.31
CA SER A 54 -43.14 -0.48 24.55
C SER A 54 -42.66 -1.08 23.24
N CYS A 55 -41.41 -1.53 23.21
CA CYS A 55 -40.82 -2.23 22.06
C CYS A 55 -41.70 -3.39 21.61
N PHE A 56 -42.37 -4.09 22.54
CA PHE A 56 -43.23 -5.24 22.23
C PHE A 56 -44.57 -4.91 21.56
N GLU A 57 -45.03 -3.66 21.62
CA GLU A 57 -46.23 -3.27 20.87
C GLU A 57 -45.97 -3.29 19.36
N CYS A 58 -44.74 -3.02 18.94
CA CYS A 58 -44.31 -3.12 17.53
C CYS A 58 -43.62 -4.46 17.22
N HIS A 59 -42.76 -4.96 18.12
CA HIS A 59 -41.95 -6.17 17.96
C HIS A 59 -42.49 -7.37 18.76
N GLY A 60 -43.81 -7.54 18.82
CA GLY A 60 -44.46 -8.57 19.64
C GLY A 60 -44.12 -10.01 19.29
N ASP A 61 -43.66 -10.28 18.06
CA ASP A 61 -43.27 -11.62 17.61
C ASP A 61 -41.95 -12.10 18.23
N VAL A 62 -41.09 -11.20 18.71
CA VAL A 62 -39.82 -11.53 19.37
C VAL A 62 -40.03 -12.44 20.59
N ARG A 63 -41.16 -12.32 21.30
CA ARG A 63 -41.46 -13.19 22.46
C ARG A 63 -41.76 -14.64 22.07
N LYS A 64 -42.06 -14.91 20.80
CA LYS A 64 -42.45 -16.23 20.30
C LYS A 64 -41.27 -16.98 19.67
N GLU A 65 -40.18 -16.28 19.37
CA GLU A 65 -39.00 -16.86 18.73
C GLU A 65 -38.08 -17.52 19.76
N SER A 66 -37.47 -18.64 19.39
CA SER A 66 -36.51 -19.36 20.25
C SER A 66 -35.10 -18.75 20.23
N LEU A 67 -34.78 -17.98 19.19
CA LEU A 67 -33.52 -17.26 18.99
C LEU A 67 -33.83 -15.84 18.56
N HIS A 68 -33.08 -14.87 19.07
CA HIS A 68 -33.20 -13.48 18.67
C HIS A 68 -31.81 -12.83 18.55
N PRO A 69 -31.46 -12.26 17.38
CA PRO A 69 -32.18 -12.35 16.11
C PRO A 69 -32.12 -13.78 15.53
N ASP A 70 -33.05 -14.14 14.63
CA ASP A 70 -32.93 -15.35 13.81
C ASP A 70 -31.72 -15.22 12.85
N PRO A 71 -30.64 -16.03 13.01
CA PRO A 71 -29.45 -15.92 12.17
C PRO A 71 -29.71 -16.23 10.68
N MET A 72 -30.83 -16.87 10.34
CA MET A 72 -31.22 -17.08 8.94
C MET A 72 -31.84 -15.82 8.31
N ALA A 73 -32.27 -14.86 9.13
CA ALA A 73 -32.98 -13.66 8.69
C ALA A 73 -32.09 -12.40 8.68
N VAL A 74 -30.91 -12.41 9.29
CA VAL A 74 -30.03 -11.21 9.42
C VAL A 74 -29.54 -10.62 8.08
N ASN A 75 -29.60 -11.41 7.00
CA ASN A 75 -29.24 -10.97 5.65
C ASN A 75 -30.40 -10.33 4.87
N LYS A 76 -31.63 -10.43 5.39
CA LYS A 76 -32.79 -9.76 4.80
C LYS A 76 -32.71 -8.25 5.04
N GLY A 77 -33.35 -7.48 4.16
CA GLY A 77 -33.45 -6.03 4.31
C GLY A 77 -34.58 -5.62 5.24
N LEU A 78 -34.59 -4.36 5.67
CA LEU A 78 -35.62 -3.81 6.56
C LEU A 78 -37.05 -4.01 6.02
N ASN A 79 -37.23 -3.86 4.70
CA ASN A 79 -38.53 -4.00 4.05
C ASN A 79 -39.06 -5.44 4.07
N ASP A 80 -38.21 -6.45 4.23
CA ASP A 80 -38.65 -7.85 4.32
C ASP A 80 -39.39 -8.14 5.63
N PHE A 81 -39.20 -7.28 6.64
CA PHE A 81 -39.88 -7.36 7.94
C PHE A 81 -41.03 -6.36 8.07
N TYR A 82 -41.22 -5.48 7.09
CA TYR A 82 -42.27 -4.47 7.13
C TYR A 82 -43.66 -5.11 7.02
N ARG A 83 -44.55 -4.77 7.95
CA ARG A 83 -45.96 -5.12 7.83
C ARG A 83 -46.84 -3.90 8.06
N LEU A 84 -47.71 -3.59 7.09
CA LEU A 84 -48.60 -2.43 7.13
C LEU A 84 -49.58 -2.50 8.32
N ASP A 85 -49.97 -3.70 8.74
CA ASP A 85 -50.86 -3.93 9.88
C ASP A 85 -50.29 -3.37 11.20
N GLN A 86 -48.98 -3.50 11.42
CA GLN A 86 -48.26 -2.94 12.58
C GLN A 86 -48.47 -1.43 12.69
N CYS A 87 -48.48 -0.72 11.57
CA CYS A 87 -48.72 0.73 11.55
C CYS A 87 -50.23 1.05 11.63
N SER A 88 -51.06 0.33 10.88
CA SER A 88 -52.48 0.65 10.70
C SER A 88 -53.31 0.46 11.97
N GLY A 89 -52.85 -0.33 12.94
CA GLY A 89 -53.50 -0.48 14.24
C GLY A 89 -53.66 0.86 14.98
N CYS A 90 -52.67 1.76 14.85
CA CYS A 90 -52.71 3.11 15.45
C CYS A 90 -52.88 4.22 14.40
N HIS A 91 -52.42 4.01 13.16
CA HIS A 91 -52.43 5.01 12.08
C HIS A 91 -53.52 4.77 11.02
N ARG A 92 -54.67 4.21 11.40
CA ARG A 92 -55.75 3.86 10.47
C ARG A 92 -56.19 5.01 9.55
N GLU A 93 -56.40 6.20 10.10
CA GLU A 93 -56.80 7.38 9.33
C GLU A 93 -55.74 7.79 8.28
N VAL A 94 -54.45 7.60 8.58
CA VAL A 94 -53.36 7.90 7.63
C VAL A 94 -53.38 6.93 6.46
N VAL A 95 -53.66 5.65 6.71
CA VAL A 95 -53.80 4.63 5.66
C VAL A 95 -55.04 4.89 4.80
N GLU A 96 -56.18 5.23 5.42
CA GLU A 96 -57.42 5.59 4.71
C GLU A 96 -57.21 6.83 3.82
N ASN A 97 -56.52 7.86 4.32
CA ASN A 97 -56.16 9.03 3.54
C ASN A 97 -55.24 8.67 2.37
N LEU A 98 -54.24 7.80 2.59
CA LEU A 98 -53.34 7.37 1.53
C LEU A 98 -54.08 6.60 0.43
N ASP A 99 -55.02 5.73 0.81
CA ASP A 99 -55.90 5.01 -0.12
C ASP A 99 -56.77 5.97 -0.95
N SER A 100 -57.14 7.13 -0.38
CA SER A 100 -57.83 8.22 -1.10
C SER A 100 -56.91 9.12 -1.94
N GLY A 101 -55.60 8.83 -1.95
CA GLY A 101 -54.59 9.57 -2.69
C GLY A 101 -54.05 10.82 -1.99
N VAL A 102 -54.14 10.88 -0.66
CA VAL A 102 -53.68 12.00 0.16
C VAL A 102 -52.63 11.52 1.18
N HIS A 103 -51.50 12.21 1.26
CA HIS A 103 -50.49 11.96 2.28
C HIS A 103 -49.97 13.29 2.82
N ALA A 104 -49.81 13.40 4.15
CA ALA A 104 -49.41 14.64 4.83
C ALA A 104 -50.29 15.88 4.51
N GLY A 105 -51.55 15.68 4.11
CA GLY A 105 -52.47 16.76 3.75
C GLY A 105 -52.38 17.22 2.29
N GLU A 106 -51.54 16.60 1.47
CA GLU A 106 -51.39 16.90 0.04
C GLU A 106 -51.81 15.71 -0.83
N ARG A 107 -52.26 15.98 -2.07
CA ARG A 107 -52.53 14.92 -3.05
C ARG A 107 -51.23 14.36 -3.59
N VAL A 108 -51.05 13.04 -3.48
CA VAL A 108 -49.88 12.33 -4.03
C VAL A 108 -50.22 11.68 -5.38
N LYS A 109 -49.30 11.76 -6.33
CA LYS A 109 -49.51 11.25 -7.70
C LYS A 109 -49.45 9.72 -7.80
N ALA A 110 -48.68 9.07 -6.92
CA ALA A 110 -48.49 7.63 -6.89
C ALA A 110 -48.64 7.10 -5.44
N PRO A 111 -49.88 6.95 -4.92
CA PRO A 111 -50.10 6.55 -3.52
C PRO A 111 -49.46 5.21 -3.14
N GLN A 112 -49.25 4.33 -4.13
CA GLN A 112 -48.62 3.03 -3.94
C GLN A 112 -47.15 3.14 -3.49
N GLU A 113 -46.44 4.21 -3.88
CA GLU A 113 -45.05 4.44 -3.48
C GLU A 113 -44.89 4.79 -2.00
N TYR A 114 -45.97 5.20 -1.33
CA TYR A 114 -46.00 5.57 0.09
C TYR A 114 -46.49 4.44 1.00
N ARG A 115 -46.80 3.25 0.45
CA ARG A 115 -47.31 2.12 1.24
C ARG A 115 -46.28 1.49 2.16
N VAL A 116 -44.99 1.72 1.91
CA VAL A 116 -43.90 1.29 2.81
C VAL A 116 -43.52 2.49 3.66
N CYS A 117 -44.19 2.68 4.80
CA CYS A 117 -44.00 3.86 5.65
C CYS A 117 -42.53 4.05 6.04
N THR A 118 -41.81 2.95 6.29
CA THR A 118 -40.41 2.93 6.70
C THR A 118 -39.43 3.33 5.60
N ALA A 119 -39.88 3.46 4.35
CA ALA A 119 -39.06 3.99 3.28
C ALA A 119 -38.78 5.50 3.45
N CYS A 120 -39.61 6.21 4.22
CA CYS A 120 -39.45 7.63 4.50
C CYS A 120 -39.48 7.98 5.99
N HIS A 121 -40.11 7.17 6.83
CA HIS A 121 -40.22 7.39 8.28
C HIS A 121 -39.37 6.42 9.08
N ASP A 122 -38.67 6.93 10.08
CA ASP A 122 -38.04 6.08 11.10
C ASP A 122 -38.94 6.03 12.34
N PRO A 123 -39.61 4.90 12.63
CA PRO A 123 -40.50 4.79 13.77
C PRO A 123 -39.78 5.00 15.10
N HIS A 124 -38.47 4.72 15.19
CA HIS A 124 -37.71 4.96 16.42
C HIS A 124 -37.42 6.44 16.64
N TYR A 125 -37.29 7.26 15.58
CA TYR A 125 -36.86 8.66 15.72
C TYR A 125 -37.85 9.70 15.16
N GLN A 126 -39.08 9.30 14.84
CA GLN A 126 -40.08 10.21 14.31
C GLN A 126 -40.45 11.31 15.31
N LEU A 127 -40.16 12.57 14.95
CA LEU A 127 -40.56 13.74 15.74
C LEU A 127 -41.99 14.18 15.44
N THR A 128 -42.59 14.93 16.37
CA THR A 128 -43.93 15.50 16.20
C THR A 128 -43.93 16.63 15.16
N ALA A 129 -44.88 16.60 14.23
CA ALA A 129 -45.02 17.62 13.19
C ALA A 129 -45.69 18.94 13.67
N LYS A 130 -46.28 18.98 14.87
CA LYS A 130 -47.17 20.09 15.30
C LYS A 130 -46.71 20.85 16.56
N LYS A 131 -45.66 20.41 17.27
CA LYS A 131 -45.37 20.90 18.64
C LYS A 131 -43.89 20.97 19.01
N LEU A 132 -42.98 21.23 18.07
CA LEU A 132 -41.59 21.51 18.44
C LEU A 132 -41.46 22.97 18.91
N PRO A 133 -40.77 23.23 20.04
CA PRO A 133 -40.51 24.60 20.48
C PRO A 133 -39.74 25.41 19.41
N PRO A 134 -39.98 26.72 19.26
CA PRO A 134 -39.28 27.54 18.26
C PRO A 134 -37.74 27.52 18.40
N ALA A 135 -37.23 27.22 19.59
CA ALA A 135 -35.80 27.13 19.88
C ALA A 135 -35.18 25.75 19.52
N PHE A 136 -35.97 24.79 19.07
CA PHE A 136 -35.49 23.46 18.71
C PHE A 136 -34.97 23.46 17.27
N ASP A 137 -33.67 23.19 17.09
CA ASP A 137 -33.00 23.19 15.79
C ASP A 137 -32.83 21.76 15.26
N GLN A 138 -33.60 21.40 14.24
CA GLN A 138 -33.58 20.06 13.64
C GLN A 138 -32.25 19.71 12.95
N SER A 139 -31.39 20.71 12.68
CA SER A 139 -30.08 20.47 12.07
C SER A 139 -29.00 20.01 13.07
N LYS A 140 -29.28 20.08 14.37
CA LYS A 140 -28.36 19.68 15.44
C LYS A 140 -28.77 18.34 16.07
N PRO A 141 -27.82 17.56 16.62
CA PRO A 141 -28.14 16.33 17.34
C PRO A 141 -29.16 16.55 18.47
N VAL A 142 -30.18 15.70 18.53
CA VAL A 142 -31.26 15.81 19.53
C VAL A 142 -30.72 15.67 20.96
N SER A 143 -29.72 14.81 21.14
CA SER A 143 -29.03 14.58 22.43
C SER A 143 -28.41 15.85 23.02
N LEU A 144 -28.06 16.84 22.20
CA LEU A 144 -27.47 18.11 22.62
C LEU A 144 -28.51 19.21 22.87
N GLN A 145 -29.80 18.91 22.69
CA GLN A 145 -30.88 19.90 22.70
C GLN A 145 -32.01 19.56 23.68
N CYS A 146 -31.79 18.62 24.59
CA CYS A 146 -32.74 18.22 25.63
C CYS A 146 -33.25 19.43 26.44
N GLY A 147 -32.38 20.42 26.69
CA GLY A 147 -32.67 21.66 27.42
C GLY A 147 -33.73 22.57 26.77
N VAL A 148 -34.07 22.33 25.50
CA VAL A 148 -35.14 23.06 24.80
C VAL A 148 -36.52 22.64 25.29
N CYS A 149 -36.67 21.38 25.71
CA CYS A 149 -37.95 20.81 26.17
C CYS A 149 -37.97 20.47 27.66
N HIS A 150 -36.81 20.25 28.28
CA HIS A 150 -36.68 19.82 29.67
C HIS A 150 -35.76 20.74 30.48
N ALA A 151 -36.01 20.82 31.79
CA ALA A 151 -34.98 21.30 32.72
C ALA A 151 -33.80 20.32 32.75
N GLU A 152 -32.59 20.82 33.02
CA GLU A 152 -31.38 20.00 33.08
C GLU A 152 -31.54 18.83 34.06
N LYS A 153 -31.17 17.63 33.60
CA LYS A 153 -31.18 16.39 34.36
C LYS A 153 -29.87 15.65 34.11
N THR A 154 -29.42 14.88 35.11
CA THR A 154 -28.18 14.10 35.05
C THR A 154 -28.35 12.76 34.32
N ALA A 155 -29.58 12.32 34.04
CA ALA A 155 -29.87 11.09 33.32
C ALA A 155 -31.26 11.15 32.65
N LEU A 156 -31.43 10.34 31.59
CA LEU A 156 -32.73 10.10 30.98
C LEU A 156 -33.65 9.29 31.92
N PRO A 157 -34.99 9.39 31.77
CA PRO A 157 -35.92 8.52 32.49
C PRO A 157 -35.62 7.04 32.24
N ALA A 158 -35.81 6.21 33.27
CA ALA A 158 -35.67 4.77 33.13
C ALA A 158 -36.76 4.20 32.21
N LEU A 159 -36.39 3.23 31.39
CA LEU A 159 -37.32 2.46 30.59
C LEU A 159 -38.09 1.45 31.46
N SER A 160 -39.16 0.88 30.91
CA SER A 160 -39.81 -0.27 31.54
C SER A 160 -38.83 -1.44 31.67
N SER A 161 -39.05 -2.37 32.59
CA SER A 161 -38.17 -3.55 32.73
C SER A 161 -38.06 -4.36 31.43
N ASP A 162 -39.16 -4.40 30.68
CA ASP A 162 -39.30 -5.13 29.43
C ASP A 162 -38.49 -4.46 28.30
N ASP A 163 -38.59 -3.14 28.17
CA ASP A 163 -37.84 -2.38 27.15
C ASP A 163 -36.35 -2.25 27.54
N GLU A 164 -36.03 -2.15 28.83
CA GLU A 164 -34.65 -2.16 29.32
C GLU A 164 -33.98 -3.50 28.97
N GLY A 165 -34.71 -4.62 29.06
CA GLY A 165 -34.23 -5.93 28.61
C GLY A 165 -33.78 -5.95 27.15
N CYS A 166 -34.51 -5.26 26.26
CA CYS A 166 -34.12 -5.09 24.86
C CYS A 166 -32.90 -4.17 24.73
N MET A 167 -32.90 -3.06 25.47
CA MET A 167 -31.87 -2.03 25.41
C MET A 167 -30.53 -2.43 26.04
N VAL A 168 -30.46 -3.53 26.80
CA VAL A 168 -29.17 -4.15 27.19
C VAL A 168 -28.31 -4.43 25.95
N CYS A 169 -28.93 -4.93 24.88
CA CYS A 169 -28.27 -5.24 23.61
C CYS A 169 -28.40 -4.10 22.59
N HIS A 170 -29.59 -3.54 22.43
CA HIS A 170 -29.88 -2.58 21.35
C HIS A 170 -29.50 -1.14 21.66
N ARG A 171 -29.23 -0.74 22.91
CA ARG A 171 -28.85 0.67 23.17
C ARG A 171 -27.52 1.00 22.50
N LEU A 172 -27.51 2.01 21.65
CA LEU A 172 -26.31 2.59 21.06
C LEU A 172 -25.36 3.02 22.19
N VAL A 173 -24.08 2.72 22.02
CA VAL A 173 -23.02 3.15 22.93
C VAL A 173 -22.04 3.94 22.10
N GLU A 174 -21.66 5.12 22.59
CA GLU A 174 -20.70 5.98 21.90
C GLU A 174 -19.33 5.28 21.90
N GLU A 175 -18.54 5.47 20.84
CA GLU A 175 -17.26 4.77 20.72
C GLU A 175 -16.28 5.15 21.84
N GLU A 176 -16.40 6.35 22.39
CA GLU A 176 -15.57 6.87 23.48
C GLU A 176 -15.95 6.32 24.86
N ASP A 177 -17.11 5.66 25.00
CA ASP A 177 -17.58 5.17 26.30
C ASP A 177 -16.70 4.03 26.83
N PRO A 178 -16.21 4.12 28.08
CA PRO A 178 -15.47 3.04 28.72
C PRO A 178 -16.31 1.76 28.82
N GLY A 179 -16.11 0.83 27.87
CA GLY A 179 -16.82 -0.45 27.81
C GLY A 179 -17.66 -0.67 26.55
N ALA A 180 -17.74 0.31 25.64
CA ALA A 180 -18.42 0.18 24.35
C ALA A 180 -17.99 -1.08 23.59
N ALA A 181 -16.67 -1.28 23.45
CA ALA A 181 -16.09 -2.45 22.80
C ALA A 181 -16.56 -3.79 23.42
N LYS A 182 -16.62 -3.88 24.75
CA LYS A 182 -17.08 -5.09 25.45
C LYS A 182 -18.56 -5.35 25.20
N LYS A 183 -19.38 -4.30 25.18
CA LYS A 183 -20.81 -4.43 24.92
C LYS A 183 -21.09 -4.84 23.47
N VAL A 184 -20.41 -4.24 22.49
CA VAL A 184 -20.50 -4.62 21.08
C VAL A 184 -20.03 -6.07 20.88
N ALA A 185 -18.89 -6.46 21.48
CA ALA A 185 -18.42 -7.83 21.42
C ALA A 185 -19.44 -8.81 22.02
N ALA A 186 -20.01 -8.50 23.19
CA ALA A 186 -21.04 -9.31 23.82
C ALA A 186 -22.30 -9.44 22.97
N PHE A 187 -22.67 -8.40 22.22
CA PHE A 187 -23.76 -8.42 21.23
C PHE A 187 -23.46 -9.38 20.08
N CYS A 188 -22.31 -9.24 19.40
CA CYS A 188 -21.92 -10.11 18.28
C CYS A 188 -21.72 -11.57 18.70
N PHE A 189 -21.17 -11.80 19.90
CA PHE A 189 -20.88 -13.14 20.41
C PHE A 189 -22.12 -13.93 20.82
N LYS A 190 -23.33 -13.33 20.84
CA LYS A 190 -24.57 -14.10 21.00
C LYS A 190 -24.77 -15.14 19.90
N CYS A 191 -24.35 -14.84 18.67
CA CYS A 191 -24.35 -15.80 17.58
C CYS A 191 -22.95 -16.34 17.30
N HIS A 192 -21.95 -15.46 17.16
CA HIS A 192 -20.59 -15.88 16.77
C HIS A 192 -19.81 -16.60 17.87
N GLY A 193 -20.20 -16.44 19.13
CA GLY A 193 -19.57 -17.15 20.26
C GLY A 193 -20.20 -18.51 20.55
N ASP A 194 -21.33 -18.85 19.91
CA ASP A 194 -21.99 -20.14 20.07
C ASP A 194 -21.64 -21.07 18.90
N TYR A 195 -20.74 -22.01 19.16
CA TYR A 195 -20.28 -22.96 18.17
C TYR A 195 -21.40 -23.88 17.64
N GLN A 196 -22.38 -24.24 18.47
CA GLN A 196 -23.46 -25.14 18.04
C GLN A 196 -24.39 -24.47 17.05
N VAL A 197 -24.74 -23.21 17.32
CA VAL A 197 -25.55 -22.38 16.41
C VAL A 197 -24.78 -22.10 15.12
N ALA A 198 -23.50 -21.74 15.23
CA ALA A 198 -22.63 -21.46 14.09
C ALA A 198 -22.45 -22.66 13.16
N ALA A 199 -22.19 -23.84 13.73
CA ALA A 199 -22.05 -25.08 12.96
C ALA A 199 -23.37 -25.50 12.31
N GLY A 200 -24.50 -25.39 13.04
CA GLY A 200 -25.82 -25.75 12.53
C GLY A 200 -26.29 -24.87 11.36
N LEU A 201 -25.84 -23.61 11.31
CA LEU A 201 -26.23 -22.63 10.30
C LEU A 201 -25.09 -22.23 9.35
N ALA A 202 -23.96 -22.95 9.41
CA ALA A 202 -22.80 -22.81 8.53
C ALA A 202 -22.21 -21.39 8.43
N PHE A 203 -22.05 -20.70 9.57
CA PHE A 203 -21.35 -19.41 9.63
C PHE A 203 -20.10 -19.47 10.54
N PRO A 204 -19.12 -18.55 10.38
CA PRO A 204 -17.88 -18.59 11.16
C PRO A 204 -18.12 -18.34 12.67
N ALA A 205 -17.69 -19.30 13.49
CA ALA A 205 -17.61 -19.15 14.95
C ALA A 205 -16.29 -18.48 15.37
N VAL A 206 -16.35 -17.72 16.45
CA VAL A 206 -15.20 -17.07 17.09
C VAL A 206 -14.86 -17.84 18.37
N ASP A 207 -13.62 -18.30 18.48
CA ASP A 207 -13.08 -18.78 19.74
C ASP A 207 -12.92 -17.61 20.72
N LEU A 208 -13.80 -17.53 21.71
CA LEU A 208 -13.82 -16.43 22.69
C LEU A 208 -12.56 -16.41 23.56
N GLN A 209 -11.97 -17.57 23.86
CA GLN A 209 -10.76 -17.65 24.65
C GLN A 209 -9.57 -17.13 23.84
N ALA A 210 -9.39 -17.64 22.62
CA ALA A 210 -8.33 -17.17 21.73
C ALA A 210 -8.49 -15.68 21.39
N TYR A 211 -9.72 -15.23 21.12
CA TYR A 211 -10.04 -13.83 20.87
C TYR A 211 -9.60 -12.93 22.03
N GLY A 212 -9.85 -13.34 23.28
CA GLY A 212 -9.46 -12.55 24.47
C GLY A 212 -7.98 -12.21 24.54
N PHE A 213 -7.11 -13.05 23.97
CA PHE A 213 -5.66 -12.85 23.92
C PHE A 213 -5.17 -12.16 22.63
N SER A 214 -6.07 -11.88 21.68
CA SER A 214 -5.71 -11.20 20.44
C SER A 214 -5.35 -9.73 20.67
N THR A 215 -4.55 -9.15 19.77
CA THR A 215 -4.08 -7.75 19.86
C THR A 215 -5.23 -6.73 19.81
N HIS A 216 -6.35 -7.08 19.16
CA HIS A 216 -7.52 -6.19 19.00
C HIS A 216 -8.69 -6.57 19.91
N SER A 217 -8.48 -7.43 20.93
CA SER A 217 -9.58 -7.91 21.80
C SER A 217 -10.28 -6.79 22.58
N GLY A 218 -9.58 -5.67 22.80
CA GLY A 218 -10.12 -4.46 23.44
C GLY A 218 -10.78 -3.45 22.49
N GLN A 219 -10.75 -3.69 21.17
CA GLN A 219 -11.36 -2.83 20.17
C GLN A 219 -12.81 -3.26 19.89
N SER A 220 -13.68 -2.29 19.60
CA SER A 220 -15.05 -2.60 19.13
C SER A 220 -15.00 -3.32 17.79
N CYS A 221 -15.81 -4.38 17.63
CA CYS A 221 -15.93 -5.11 16.36
C CYS A 221 -16.33 -4.20 15.21
N LEU A 222 -17.11 -3.14 15.48
CA LEU A 222 -17.57 -2.17 14.49
C LEU A 222 -16.45 -1.31 13.91
N VAL A 223 -15.30 -1.20 14.56
CA VAL A 223 -14.17 -0.46 13.97
C VAL A 223 -13.63 -1.16 12.73
N CYS A 224 -13.57 -2.49 12.76
CA CYS A 224 -13.16 -3.28 11.60
C CYS A 224 -14.34 -3.68 10.70
N HIS A 225 -15.52 -3.84 11.29
CA HIS A 225 -16.76 -4.27 10.65
C HIS A 225 -17.88 -3.23 10.84
N PRO A 226 -17.77 -2.03 10.25
CA PRO A 226 -18.62 -0.88 10.57
C PRO A 226 -20.11 -1.15 10.34
N LYS A 227 -20.43 -1.91 9.29
CA LYS A 227 -21.81 -2.24 8.91
C LYS A 227 -22.31 -3.54 9.51
N SER A 228 -21.65 -4.05 10.57
CA SER A 228 -21.95 -5.39 11.08
C SER A 228 -23.17 -5.54 11.93
N ALA A 229 -23.58 -4.44 12.54
CA ALA A 229 -24.82 -4.34 13.29
C ALA A 229 -25.93 -3.72 12.43
N GLU A 230 -26.03 -4.13 11.17
CA GLU A 230 -27.05 -3.67 10.22
C GLU A 230 -27.67 -4.86 9.47
N PHE A 231 -28.87 -4.65 8.93
CA PHE A 231 -29.48 -5.57 7.98
C PHE A 231 -28.63 -5.74 6.72
N GLY A 232 -28.62 -6.94 6.12
CA GLY A 232 -27.64 -7.29 5.09
C GLY A 232 -26.29 -7.73 5.66
N HIS A 233 -26.32 -8.28 6.88
CA HIS A 233 -25.17 -8.61 7.72
C HIS A 233 -24.02 -9.37 7.01
N GLY A 234 -24.28 -10.26 6.07
CA GLY A 234 -23.26 -11.08 5.40
C GLY A 234 -22.42 -10.34 4.37
N GLY A 235 -22.87 -9.16 3.91
CA GLY A 235 -22.22 -8.36 2.86
C GLY A 235 -21.23 -7.32 3.37
N GLN A 236 -20.80 -7.40 4.63
CA GLN A 236 -20.02 -6.35 5.27
C GLN A 236 -18.68 -6.10 4.59
N GLU A 237 -18.46 -4.84 4.23
CA GLU A 237 -17.13 -4.33 3.92
C GLU A 237 -16.30 -4.22 5.20
N ARG A 238 -15.04 -4.61 5.10
CA ARG A 238 -14.05 -4.42 6.17
C ARG A 238 -13.28 -3.14 5.90
N ILE A 239 -12.96 -2.41 6.96
CA ILE A 239 -12.04 -1.27 6.83
C ILE A 239 -10.68 -1.75 6.35
N ALA A 240 -10.02 -0.96 5.51
CA ALA A 240 -8.67 -1.27 5.05
C ALA A 240 -7.68 -1.23 6.24
N CYS A 241 -6.85 -2.26 6.39
CA CYS A 241 -5.86 -2.34 7.47
C CYS A 241 -4.94 -1.11 7.53
N LEU A 242 -4.65 -0.52 6.36
CA LEU A 242 -3.80 0.65 6.21
C LEU A 242 -4.40 1.96 6.76
N ALA A 243 -5.67 1.96 7.18
CA ALA A 243 -6.27 3.09 7.89
C ALA A 243 -5.64 3.27 9.28
N CYS A 244 -5.14 2.18 9.89
CA CYS A 244 -4.55 2.19 11.23
C CYS A 244 -3.12 1.65 11.27
N HIS A 245 -2.74 0.78 10.31
CA HIS A 245 -1.43 0.16 10.25
C HIS A 245 -0.57 0.70 9.11
N ASN A 246 0.74 0.61 9.29
CA ASN A 246 1.70 0.92 8.25
C ASN A 246 2.29 -0.38 7.68
N ARG A 247 2.67 -0.35 6.40
CA ARG A 247 3.40 -1.46 5.78
C ARG A 247 4.79 -1.59 6.40
N HIS A 248 5.29 -2.82 6.45
CA HIS A 248 6.66 -3.11 6.88
C HIS A 248 7.66 -2.88 5.74
N ASP A 249 8.87 -2.44 6.06
CA ASP A 249 9.93 -2.26 5.08
C ASP A 249 10.54 -3.62 4.63
N GLU A 250 11.24 -3.61 3.48
CA GLU A 250 11.79 -4.83 2.85
C GLU A 250 12.80 -5.59 3.74
N LYS A 251 13.36 -4.99 4.81
CA LYS A 251 14.21 -5.74 5.76
C LYS A 251 13.38 -6.73 6.58
N VAL A 252 12.15 -6.36 6.91
CA VAL A 252 11.23 -7.20 7.71
C VAL A 252 10.53 -8.20 6.79
N SER A 253 9.94 -7.72 5.70
CA SER A 253 9.11 -8.52 4.78
C SER A 253 9.89 -9.18 3.65
N HIS A 254 11.20 -9.00 3.56
CA HIS A 254 12.11 -9.47 2.49
C HIS A 254 11.85 -8.86 1.08
N ALA A 255 10.63 -8.40 0.83
CA ALA A 255 10.20 -7.63 -0.34
C ALA A 255 8.95 -6.81 0.03
N ALA A 256 8.64 -5.78 -0.75
CA ALA A 256 7.51 -4.90 -0.44
C ALA A 256 6.13 -5.58 -0.42
N HIS A 257 5.96 -6.73 -1.10
CA HIS A 257 4.72 -7.53 -1.15
C HIS A 257 3.45 -6.69 -1.41
N LEU A 258 3.55 -5.73 -2.33
CA LEU A 258 2.46 -4.78 -2.63
C LEU A 258 1.28 -5.45 -3.35
N ASP A 259 1.57 -6.59 -3.94
CA ASP A 259 0.69 -7.52 -4.61
C ASP A 259 0.14 -8.62 -3.70
N VAL A 260 0.31 -8.50 -2.38
CA VAL A 260 -0.25 -9.43 -1.41
C VAL A 260 -1.13 -8.66 -0.44
N SER A 261 -2.38 -9.11 -0.29
CA SER A 261 -3.29 -8.57 0.73
C SER A 261 -2.71 -8.79 2.13
N CYS A 262 -2.89 -7.82 3.03
CA CYS A 262 -2.38 -7.91 4.40
C CYS A 262 -2.88 -9.18 5.08
N GLU A 263 -4.13 -9.53 4.83
CA GLU A 263 -4.84 -10.66 5.39
C GLU A 263 -4.26 -12.02 4.97
N ALA A 264 -3.74 -12.15 3.74
CA ALA A 264 -3.08 -13.37 3.30
C ALA A 264 -1.83 -13.71 4.16
N CYS A 265 -1.22 -12.69 4.75
CA CYS A 265 -0.08 -12.84 5.66
C CYS A 265 -0.46 -12.76 7.14
N HIS A 266 -1.49 -12.01 7.53
CA HIS A 266 -1.80 -11.72 8.94
C HIS A 266 -2.95 -12.55 9.51
N LEU A 267 -3.93 -13.00 8.70
CA LEU A 267 -5.04 -13.80 9.23
C LEU A 267 -4.63 -15.26 9.47
N SER A 268 -5.13 -15.85 10.56
CA SER A 268 -4.97 -17.26 10.85
C SER A 268 -6.16 -18.08 10.31
N GLY A 269 -5.95 -19.34 9.91
CA GLY A 269 -7.03 -20.20 9.40
C GLY A 269 -7.54 -19.81 8.00
N ILE A 270 -6.63 -19.29 7.17
CA ILE A 270 -6.91 -18.93 5.77
C ILE A 270 -5.95 -19.66 4.84
N VAL A 271 -6.34 -19.77 3.58
CA VAL A 271 -5.48 -20.18 2.47
C VAL A 271 -5.28 -18.98 1.53
N PRO A 272 -4.03 -18.60 1.21
CA PRO A 272 -3.76 -17.59 0.20
C PRO A 272 -4.21 -18.09 -1.18
N VAL A 273 -4.91 -17.24 -1.93
CA VAL A 273 -5.41 -17.56 -3.27
C VAL A 273 -5.01 -16.48 -4.26
N ARG A 274 -4.79 -16.87 -5.51
CA ARG A 274 -4.53 -15.91 -6.59
C ARG A 274 -5.81 -15.15 -6.93
N GLY A 275 -5.78 -13.83 -6.76
CA GLY A 275 -6.79 -12.91 -7.26
C GLY A 275 -6.44 -12.35 -8.65
N PRO A 276 -7.30 -11.48 -9.19
CA PRO A 276 -7.12 -10.89 -10.52
C PRO A 276 -5.96 -9.87 -10.59
N ASP A 277 -5.66 -9.19 -9.48
CA ASP A 277 -4.67 -8.10 -9.40
C ASP A 277 -3.68 -8.26 -8.23
N LYS A 278 -3.95 -9.15 -7.28
CA LYS A 278 -3.10 -9.44 -6.11
C LYS A 278 -3.41 -10.82 -5.52
N VAL A 279 -2.57 -11.28 -4.60
CA VAL A 279 -2.84 -12.45 -3.76
C VAL A 279 -3.86 -12.09 -2.68
N LEU A 280 -4.98 -12.78 -2.71
CA LEU A 280 -6.10 -12.68 -1.77
C LEU A 280 -6.07 -13.87 -0.81
N TRP A 281 -7.15 -14.03 -0.05
CA TRP A 281 -7.29 -15.05 0.97
C TRP A 281 -8.70 -15.64 0.94
N GLN A 282 -8.83 -16.89 1.39
CA GLN A 282 -10.10 -17.55 1.63
C GLN A 282 -10.08 -18.22 3.00
N ILE A 283 -11.21 -18.22 3.69
CA ILE A 283 -11.36 -18.86 5.00
C ILE A 283 -11.34 -20.38 4.80
N GLU A 284 -10.48 -21.06 5.57
CA GLU A 284 -10.52 -22.52 5.68
C GLU A 284 -11.57 -22.88 6.74
N LEU A 285 -12.82 -23.07 6.32
CA LEU A 285 -13.89 -23.49 7.23
C LEU A 285 -13.65 -24.95 7.66
N LYS A 286 -13.34 -25.14 8.94
CA LYS A 286 -13.27 -26.46 9.59
C LYS A 286 -14.56 -26.68 10.38
N PRO A 287 -15.47 -27.55 9.93
CA PRO A 287 -16.77 -27.76 10.57
C PRO A 287 -16.71 -28.32 12.00
N ASP A 288 -15.52 -28.72 12.46
CA ASP A 288 -15.23 -29.34 13.75
C ASP A 288 -14.46 -28.44 14.72
N GLN A 289 -14.05 -27.21 14.33
CA GLN A 289 -13.23 -26.33 15.16
C GLN A 289 -13.63 -24.85 15.04
N PRO A 290 -13.63 -24.09 16.16
CA PRO A 290 -13.86 -22.64 16.10
C PRO A 290 -12.73 -21.93 15.34
N GLY A 291 -13.09 -20.90 14.59
CA GLY A 291 -12.14 -20.15 13.78
C GLY A 291 -11.27 -19.22 14.62
N ASN A 292 -9.99 -19.11 14.26
CA ASN A 292 -9.04 -18.18 14.90
C ASN A 292 -8.70 -16.98 14.00
N LEU A 293 -9.62 -16.57 13.13
CA LEU A 293 -9.40 -15.50 12.14
C LEU A 293 -9.01 -14.16 12.78
N HIS A 294 -9.51 -13.87 13.98
CA HIS A 294 -9.24 -12.64 14.71
C HIS A 294 -7.86 -12.62 15.40
N ASN A 295 -7.15 -13.74 15.43
CA ASN A 295 -5.73 -13.75 15.78
C ASN A 295 -4.91 -13.33 14.55
N MET A 296 -4.70 -12.02 14.45
CA MET A 296 -3.98 -11.34 13.36
C MET A 296 -2.45 -11.32 13.54
N THR A 297 -1.95 -11.97 14.59
CA THR A 297 -0.52 -12.10 14.86
C THR A 297 -0.03 -13.49 14.51
N LEU A 298 0.59 -13.62 13.34
CA LEU A 298 1.43 -14.78 13.03
C LEU A 298 2.87 -14.45 13.42
N LYS A 299 3.50 -15.26 14.27
CA LYS A 299 4.94 -15.08 14.50
C LYS A 299 5.71 -15.48 13.26
N ARG A 300 6.81 -14.76 12.99
CA ARG A 300 7.70 -15.02 11.85
C ARG A 300 8.27 -16.44 11.84
N GLU A 301 8.43 -17.04 13.01
CA GLU A 301 8.91 -18.42 13.20
C GLU A 301 7.82 -19.47 13.01
N GLU A 302 6.54 -19.07 12.90
CA GLU A 302 5.37 -19.94 12.76
C GLU A 302 4.91 -20.08 11.29
N GLY A 303 5.83 -19.94 10.31
CA GLY A 303 5.57 -20.33 8.92
C GLY A 303 4.68 -19.37 8.09
N SER A 304 4.58 -18.09 8.46
CA SER A 304 3.77 -17.11 7.69
C SER A 304 4.21 -17.00 6.22
N CYS A 305 5.51 -16.98 5.96
CA CYS A 305 6.07 -16.99 4.61
C CYS A 305 5.82 -18.33 3.89
N GLU A 306 5.88 -19.45 4.62
CA GLU A 306 5.78 -20.80 4.06
C GLU A 306 4.41 -21.12 3.46
N ARG A 307 3.37 -20.35 3.82
CA ARG A 307 2.04 -20.42 3.21
C ARG A 307 2.04 -20.09 1.72
N CYS A 308 2.96 -19.24 1.28
CA CYS A 308 3.13 -18.87 -0.12
C CYS A 308 4.43 -19.45 -0.69
N HIS A 309 5.49 -19.50 0.13
CA HIS A 309 6.82 -19.94 -0.26
C HIS A 309 7.02 -21.44 -0.02
N HIS A 310 6.28 -22.24 -0.78
CA HIS A 310 6.43 -23.69 -0.80
C HIS A 310 6.35 -24.24 -2.23
N LYS A 311 6.77 -25.50 -2.38
CA LYS A 311 6.68 -26.23 -3.64
C LYS A 311 5.23 -26.39 -4.07
N GLY A 312 4.92 -26.08 -5.34
CA GLY A 312 3.58 -26.20 -5.91
C GLY A 312 2.57 -25.18 -5.38
N ASN A 313 3.01 -24.04 -4.84
CA ASN A 313 2.10 -23.02 -4.34
C ASN A 313 1.17 -22.48 -5.46
N PRO A 314 -0.12 -22.24 -5.17
CA PRO A 314 -1.10 -21.81 -6.17
C PRO A 314 -1.06 -20.31 -6.46
N VAL A 315 -0.27 -19.54 -5.71
CA VAL A 315 -0.22 -18.07 -5.76
C VAL A 315 0.89 -17.54 -6.67
N GLY A 316 1.78 -18.40 -7.15
CA GLY A 316 2.93 -18.07 -8.00
C GLY A 316 4.00 -17.25 -7.30
N ALA A 317 4.23 -17.52 -6.02
CA ALA A 317 5.39 -17.04 -5.28
C ALA A 317 6.59 -17.98 -5.50
N ALA A 318 7.80 -17.50 -5.25
CA ALA A 318 8.99 -18.36 -5.27
C ALA A 318 8.84 -19.47 -4.22
N ALA A 319 9.14 -20.72 -4.55
CA ALA A 319 8.98 -21.85 -3.63
C ALA A 319 9.93 -21.81 -2.41
N MET A 320 10.91 -20.90 -2.42
CA MET A 320 11.82 -20.65 -1.31
C MET A 320 11.68 -19.22 -0.80
N VAL A 321 11.90 -19.03 0.50
CA VAL A 321 11.93 -17.70 1.11
C VAL A 321 13.27 -17.04 0.80
N LEU A 322 13.24 -16.06 -0.11
CA LEU A 322 14.42 -15.29 -0.49
C LEU A 322 14.74 -14.22 0.56
N PRO A 323 16.01 -13.90 0.82
CA PRO A 323 16.37 -12.86 1.78
C PRO A 323 16.05 -11.46 1.25
N ALA A 324 15.99 -10.48 2.16
CA ALA A 324 15.93 -9.08 1.78
C ALA A 324 17.11 -8.68 0.89
N LYS A 325 16.85 -7.80 -0.09
CA LYS A 325 17.91 -7.23 -0.95
C LYS A 325 18.85 -6.40 -0.08
N SER A 326 20.14 -6.71 -0.11
CA SER A 326 21.13 -6.11 0.79
C SER A 326 21.76 -4.83 0.22
N ILE A 327 22.67 -4.23 0.99
CA ILE A 327 23.35 -2.98 0.62
C ILE A 327 24.12 -3.08 -0.70
N MET A 328 24.60 -4.26 -1.10
CA MET A 328 25.34 -4.41 -2.36
C MET A 328 24.44 -4.30 -3.60
N CYS A 329 23.13 -4.50 -3.46
CA CYS A 329 22.16 -4.39 -4.55
C CYS A 329 21.68 -2.94 -4.76
N MET A 330 21.93 -2.07 -3.79
CA MET A 330 21.46 -0.67 -3.76
C MET A 330 21.85 0.17 -4.99
N PRO A 331 23.04 -0.01 -5.62
CA PRO A 331 23.36 0.70 -6.87
C PRO A 331 22.42 0.38 -8.04
N CYS A 332 21.69 -0.74 -7.97
CA CYS A 332 20.90 -1.27 -9.08
C CYS A 332 19.39 -1.09 -8.92
N HIS A 333 18.85 -1.01 -7.70
CA HIS A 333 17.42 -0.82 -7.41
C HIS A 333 17.19 -0.58 -5.91
N ALA A 334 15.94 -0.35 -5.51
CA ALA A 334 15.56 -0.30 -4.09
C ALA A 334 15.98 -1.57 -3.34
N ALA A 335 16.71 -1.39 -2.24
CA ALA A 335 17.29 -2.43 -1.41
C ALA A 335 17.38 -1.93 0.04
N THR A 336 17.95 -2.72 0.95
CA THR A 336 18.07 -2.38 2.38
C THR A 336 19.51 -2.05 2.77
N PHE A 337 19.73 -1.41 3.92
CA PHE A 337 21.06 -1.24 4.52
C PHE A 337 21.60 -2.51 5.20
N SER A 338 20.93 -3.66 5.04
CA SER A 338 21.33 -4.91 5.70
C SER A 338 22.44 -5.63 4.93
N ALA A 339 23.17 -6.48 5.66
CA ALA A 339 24.14 -7.45 5.12
C ALA A 339 23.91 -8.79 5.81
N GLY A 340 22.71 -9.36 5.61
CA GLY A 340 22.25 -10.56 6.31
C GLY A 340 22.56 -11.89 5.62
N ASP A 341 22.89 -11.87 4.32
CA ASP A 341 23.16 -13.07 3.54
C ASP A 341 24.67 -13.26 3.27
N MET A 342 25.08 -14.53 3.11
CA MET A 342 26.48 -14.90 2.89
C MET A 342 27.09 -14.27 1.63
N THR A 343 26.31 -14.13 0.55
CA THR A 343 26.79 -13.56 -0.71
C THR A 343 27.25 -12.12 -0.49
N THR A 344 26.42 -11.33 0.21
CA THR A 344 26.75 -9.95 0.57
C THR A 344 27.96 -9.87 1.49
N ILE A 345 27.99 -10.67 2.55
CA ILE A 345 29.08 -10.65 3.52
C ILE A 345 30.42 -10.95 2.85
N ILE A 346 30.49 -12.01 2.03
CA ILE A 346 31.71 -12.39 1.31
C ILE A 346 32.12 -11.31 0.32
N SER A 347 31.16 -10.76 -0.45
CA SER A 347 31.45 -9.76 -1.47
C SER A 347 31.98 -8.46 -0.86
N LEU A 348 31.37 -7.99 0.23
CA LEU A 348 31.83 -6.81 0.95
C LEU A 348 33.18 -7.03 1.63
N PHE A 349 33.43 -8.21 2.20
CA PHE A 349 34.72 -8.55 2.77
C PHE A 349 35.83 -8.49 1.71
N LEU A 350 35.64 -9.13 0.55
CA LEU A 350 36.61 -9.12 -0.54
C LEU A 350 36.81 -7.71 -1.11
N PHE A 351 35.74 -6.94 -1.26
CA PHE A 351 35.81 -5.53 -1.67
C PHE A 351 36.66 -4.70 -0.68
N LEU A 352 36.37 -4.78 0.61
CA LEU A 352 37.09 -4.03 1.64
C LEU A 352 38.56 -4.47 1.75
N ALA A 353 38.83 -5.77 1.67
CA ALA A 353 40.18 -6.30 1.63
C ALA A 353 40.95 -5.75 0.40
N GLY A 354 40.34 -5.78 -0.78
CA GLY A 354 40.94 -5.25 -2.01
C GLY A 354 41.21 -3.75 -1.95
N MET A 355 40.24 -2.96 -1.46
CA MET A 355 40.42 -1.52 -1.23
C MET A 355 41.55 -1.24 -0.23
N THR A 356 41.64 -2.02 0.85
CA THR A 356 42.69 -1.87 1.86
C THR A 356 44.06 -2.19 1.27
N SER A 357 44.19 -3.29 0.52
CA SER A 357 45.43 -3.64 -0.18
C SER A 357 45.86 -2.54 -1.16
N LEU A 358 44.93 -1.97 -1.93
CA LEU A 358 45.22 -0.87 -2.83
C LEU A 358 45.74 0.37 -2.08
N CYS A 359 45.09 0.74 -0.97
CA CYS A 359 45.54 1.84 -0.12
C CYS A 359 46.95 1.61 0.43
N ILE A 360 47.24 0.40 0.91
CA ILE A 360 48.59 0.02 1.40
C ILE A 360 49.62 0.18 0.29
N VAL A 361 49.34 -0.31 -0.91
CA VAL A 361 50.25 -0.20 -2.06
C VAL A 361 50.51 1.26 -2.43
N TRP A 362 49.47 2.11 -2.47
CA TRP A 362 49.62 3.52 -2.80
C TRP A 362 50.43 4.32 -1.78
N VAL A 363 50.21 4.07 -0.49
CA VAL A 363 51.00 4.69 0.57
C VAL A 363 52.45 4.19 0.51
N SER A 364 52.66 2.90 0.24
CA SER A 364 54.00 2.29 0.17
C SER A 364 54.77 2.65 -1.09
N ALA A 365 54.08 2.95 -2.20
CA ALA A 365 54.68 3.37 -3.46
C ALA A 365 55.18 4.82 -3.43
N ARG A 366 54.82 5.62 -2.41
CA ARG A 366 55.49 6.91 -2.12
C ARG A 366 56.87 6.66 -1.50
N ARG A 367 57.80 6.07 -2.26
CA ARG A 367 59.22 6.12 -1.89
C ARG A 367 59.78 7.49 -2.28
N PRO A 368 60.48 8.20 -1.38
CA PRO A 368 61.23 9.39 -1.78
C PRO A 368 62.27 8.97 -2.83
N ILE A 369 62.32 9.69 -3.94
CA ILE A 369 63.39 9.52 -4.93
C ILE A 369 64.71 9.89 -4.23
N PRO A 370 65.73 9.01 -4.18
CA PRO A 370 67.03 9.36 -3.59
C PRO A 370 67.63 10.52 -4.39
N GLY A 371 67.72 11.70 -3.77
CA GLY A 371 68.28 12.91 -4.38
C GLY A 371 67.26 14.04 -4.64
N GLU A 372 65.97 13.82 -4.45
CA GLU A 372 65.03 14.95 -4.36
C GLU A 372 65.00 15.49 -2.91
N PRO A 373 65.09 16.82 -2.72
CA PRO A 373 64.99 17.40 -1.39
C PRO A 373 63.63 17.02 -0.79
N ALA A 374 63.64 16.61 0.49
CA ALA A 374 62.41 16.47 1.26
C ALA A 374 61.56 17.74 1.07
N PRO A 375 60.22 17.64 0.92
CA PRO A 375 59.39 18.83 0.75
C PRO A 375 59.61 19.74 1.95
N GLY A 376 60.39 20.80 1.73
CA GLY A 376 60.78 21.72 2.78
C GLY A 376 59.56 22.50 3.30
N PRO A 377 59.63 23.08 4.51
CA PRO A 377 58.55 23.90 5.08
C PRO A 377 58.28 25.21 4.31
N GLU A 378 58.90 25.42 3.15
CA GLU A 378 58.98 26.73 2.47
C GLU A 378 57.84 27.01 1.49
N ALA A 379 56.78 26.20 1.45
CA ALA A 379 55.57 26.49 0.67
C ALA A 379 54.59 27.49 1.35
N HIS A 380 55.03 28.24 2.37
CA HIS A 380 54.19 29.20 3.10
C HIS A 380 54.63 30.67 3.03
N LYS A 381 55.48 31.05 2.07
CA LYS A 381 55.79 32.48 1.84
C LYS A 381 55.49 32.93 0.40
N ALA A 382 54.20 33.13 0.16
CA ALA A 382 53.71 34.10 -0.81
C ALA A 382 52.47 34.81 -0.23
N ALA A 383 52.65 35.50 0.90
CA ALA A 383 51.69 36.45 1.44
C ALA A 383 51.80 37.77 0.67
N GLY A 384 51.40 37.75 -0.60
CA GLY A 384 51.19 38.95 -1.41
C GLY A 384 49.71 39.07 -1.72
N ASN A 385 49.00 39.91 -0.96
CA ASN A 385 47.62 40.38 -1.16
C ASN A 385 46.79 39.62 -2.22
N ARG A 386 46.36 38.39 -1.92
CA ARG A 386 45.49 37.58 -2.80
C ARG A 386 44.04 37.80 -2.40
N ARG A 387 43.25 38.39 -3.29
CA ARG A 387 41.79 38.48 -3.15
C ARG A 387 41.21 37.10 -3.44
N GLY A 388 41.25 36.22 -2.45
CA GLY A 388 40.70 34.87 -2.58
C GLY A 388 39.20 34.92 -2.92
N MET A 389 38.75 33.98 -3.75
CA MET A 389 37.31 33.73 -3.95
C MET A 389 36.62 33.55 -2.59
N ASP A 390 35.48 34.20 -2.41
CA ASP A 390 34.63 33.99 -1.24
C ASP A 390 34.11 32.54 -1.20
N ILE A 391 33.62 32.11 -0.04
CA ILE A 391 33.19 30.72 0.19
C ILE A 391 32.06 30.33 -0.79
N LEU A 392 31.16 31.27 -1.10
CA LEU A 392 30.04 31.03 -2.01
C LEU A 392 30.50 30.77 -3.44
N SER A 393 31.38 31.60 -3.99
CA SER A 393 31.93 31.43 -5.34
C SER A 393 32.79 30.17 -5.46
N LYS A 394 33.53 29.80 -4.41
CA LYS A 394 34.24 28.50 -4.35
C LYS A 394 33.27 27.34 -4.41
N THR A 395 32.21 27.37 -3.60
CA THR A 395 31.16 26.34 -3.60
C THR A 395 30.47 26.24 -4.96
N LEU A 396 30.09 27.36 -5.57
CA LEU A 396 29.47 27.38 -6.91
C LEU A 396 30.42 26.86 -7.99
N TYR A 397 31.72 27.16 -7.91
CA TYR A 397 32.72 26.64 -8.83
C TYR A 397 32.87 25.12 -8.70
N VAL A 398 32.97 24.59 -7.48
CA VAL A 398 33.04 23.15 -7.23
C VAL A 398 31.75 22.46 -7.69
N LEU A 399 30.57 22.99 -7.37
CA LEU A 399 29.28 22.47 -7.85
C LEU A 399 29.19 22.44 -9.37
N LYS A 400 29.68 23.48 -10.04
CA LYS A 400 29.76 23.54 -11.52
C LYS A 400 30.67 22.44 -12.07
N ILE A 401 31.83 22.19 -11.45
CA ILE A 401 32.73 21.12 -11.88
C ILE A 401 32.10 19.75 -11.65
N VAL A 402 31.48 19.52 -10.48
CA VAL A 402 30.76 18.27 -10.19
C VAL A 402 29.64 18.04 -11.21
N ALA A 403 28.79 19.04 -11.45
CA ALA A 403 27.69 18.93 -12.42
C ALA A 403 28.19 18.69 -13.85
N LEU A 404 29.17 19.46 -14.32
CA LEU A 404 29.62 19.38 -15.72
C LEU A 404 30.59 18.22 -15.98
N ASP A 405 31.58 18.02 -15.11
CA ASP A 405 32.66 17.06 -15.36
C ASP A 405 32.37 15.67 -14.78
N ILE A 406 31.59 15.55 -13.68
CA ILE A 406 31.21 14.24 -13.11
C ILE A 406 29.88 13.78 -13.66
N PHE A 407 28.81 14.58 -13.50
CA PHE A 407 27.45 14.18 -13.92
C PHE A 407 27.32 14.19 -15.45
N LEU A 408 27.52 15.35 -16.11
CA LEU A 408 27.40 15.45 -17.57
C LEU A 408 28.60 14.89 -18.35
N GLN A 409 29.66 14.46 -17.66
CA GLN A 409 30.86 13.86 -18.26
C GLN A 409 31.48 14.72 -19.39
N ARG A 410 31.45 16.05 -19.25
CA ARG A 410 31.84 17.04 -20.29
C ARG A 410 33.23 16.79 -20.88
N ARG A 411 34.19 16.34 -20.07
CA ARG A 411 35.55 16.02 -20.54
C ARG A 411 35.54 14.89 -21.56
N LEU A 412 34.76 13.84 -21.29
CA LEU A 412 34.60 12.71 -22.19
C LEU A 412 33.87 13.13 -23.48
N PHE A 413 32.84 13.98 -23.36
CA PHE A 413 32.14 14.55 -24.51
C PHE A 413 33.09 15.30 -25.46
N LYS A 414 33.95 16.16 -24.90
CA LYS A 414 34.97 16.91 -25.67
C LYS A 414 36.01 16.00 -26.33
N GLN A 415 36.33 14.86 -25.72
CA GLN A 415 37.30 13.91 -26.28
C GLN A 415 36.72 13.00 -27.35
N SER A 416 35.45 12.58 -27.22
CA SER A 416 34.74 11.80 -28.22
C SER A 416 33.26 11.68 -27.85
N VAL A 417 32.40 12.27 -28.69
CA VAL A 417 30.95 12.17 -28.56
C VAL A 417 30.48 10.71 -28.54
N LEU A 418 31.07 9.84 -29.36
CA LEU A 418 30.73 8.41 -29.39
C LEU A 418 31.08 7.69 -28.08
N ARG A 419 32.27 7.94 -27.50
CA ARG A 419 32.62 7.34 -26.20
C ARG A 419 31.71 7.85 -25.09
N TRP A 420 31.41 9.15 -25.11
CA TRP A 420 30.47 9.77 -24.18
C TRP A 420 29.08 9.15 -24.28
N PHE A 421 28.56 8.96 -25.49
CA PHE A 421 27.25 8.35 -25.70
C PHE A 421 27.19 6.91 -25.17
N ILE A 422 28.17 6.07 -25.54
CA ILE A 422 28.23 4.67 -25.07
C ILE A 422 28.35 4.62 -23.53
N HIS A 423 29.19 5.46 -22.93
CA HIS A 423 29.32 5.49 -21.48
C HIS A 423 28.06 6.01 -20.79
N SER A 424 27.40 7.03 -21.37
CA SER A 424 26.13 7.59 -20.89
C SER A 424 25.02 6.54 -20.84
N LEU A 425 24.99 5.61 -21.80
CA LEU A 425 24.06 4.47 -21.79
C LEU A 425 24.24 3.52 -20.59
N ILE A 426 25.38 3.56 -19.91
CA ILE A 426 25.65 2.76 -18.72
C ILE A 426 25.51 3.62 -17.46
N PHE A 427 26.18 4.78 -17.43
CA PHE A 427 26.27 5.64 -16.25
C PHE A 427 24.92 6.19 -15.81
N TRP A 428 24.12 6.76 -16.72
CA TRP A 428 22.86 7.40 -16.35
C TRP A 428 21.83 6.42 -15.77
N PRO A 429 21.63 5.23 -16.36
CA PRO A 429 20.82 4.19 -15.74
C PRO A 429 21.24 3.83 -14.32
N PHE A 430 22.54 3.65 -14.04
CA PHE A 430 23.00 3.35 -12.69
C PHE A 430 22.70 4.49 -11.71
N VAL A 431 22.97 5.73 -12.10
CA VAL A 431 22.63 6.92 -11.28
C VAL A 431 21.13 6.98 -11.02
N PHE A 432 20.31 6.83 -12.06
CA PHE A 432 18.86 6.83 -11.96
C PHE A 432 18.37 5.75 -11.00
N ARG A 433 18.80 4.50 -11.18
CA ARG A 433 18.33 3.36 -10.39
C ARG A 433 18.78 3.44 -8.93
N PHE A 434 20.00 3.91 -8.69
CA PHE A 434 20.50 4.18 -7.33
C PHE A 434 19.68 5.27 -6.64
N LEU A 435 19.47 6.42 -7.29
CA LEU A 435 18.71 7.53 -6.70
C LEU A 435 17.26 7.14 -6.47
N TRP A 436 16.61 6.49 -7.45
CA TRP A 436 15.26 5.97 -7.30
C TRP A 436 15.15 5.00 -6.12
N GLY A 437 16.06 4.02 -6.06
CA GLY A 437 16.07 3.01 -5.01
C GLY A 437 16.32 3.59 -3.62
N MET A 438 17.26 4.53 -3.51
CA MET A 438 17.56 5.24 -2.27
C MET A 438 16.38 6.10 -1.82
N THR A 439 15.77 6.87 -2.73
CA THR A 439 14.60 7.68 -2.41
C THR A 439 13.44 6.81 -1.96
N ALA A 440 13.13 5.72 -2.68
CA ALA A 440 12.08 4.79 -2.31
C ALA A 440 12.31 4.16 -0.92
N LEU A 441 13.54 3.71 -0.64
CA LEU A 441 13.91 3.19 0.68
C LEU A 441 13.74 4.25 1.78
N LEU A 442 14.38 5.41 1.65
CA LEU A 442 14.37 6.44 2.70
C LEU A 442 12.97 6.95 2.98
N THR A 443 12.17 7.19 1.94
CA THR A 443 10.78 7.65 2.09
C THR A 443 9.85 6.55 2.62
N SER A 444 10.09 5.27 2.31
CA SER A 444 9.35 4.17 2.96
C SER A 444 9.66 4.06 4.46
N LEU A 445 10.88 4.43 4.88
CA LEU A 445 11.27 4.39 6.29
C LEU A 445 10.79 5.63 7.07
N TRP A 446 10.81 6.80 6.44
CA TRP A 446 10.44 8.07 7.09
C TRP A 446 8.93 8.35 7.07
N THR A 447 8.25 7.94 6.00
CA THR A 447 6.82 8.23 5.79
C THR A 447 6.06 6.98 5.35
N PRO A 448 6.04 5.91 6.17
CA PRO A 448 5.44 4.62 5.78
C PRO A 448 3.92 4.69 5.58
N GLY A 449 3.23 5.68 6.14
CA GLY A 449 1.79 5.90 5.92
C GLY A 449 1.43 6.62 4.62
N SER A 450 2.42 7.16 3.90
CA SER A 450 2.17 7.79 2.59
C SER A 450 2.15 6.74 1.48
N SER A 451 1.32 6.94 0.45
CA SER A 451 1.21 6.01 -0.68
C SER A 451 2.40 6.05 -1.63
N LEU A 452 3.01 7.23 -1.80
CA LEU A 452 4.10 7.49 -2.76
C LEU A 452 5.29 6.52 -2.69
N PRO A 453 5.93 6.26 -1.53
CA PRO A 453 7.06 5.33 -1.45
C PRO A 453 6.68 3.93 -1.91
N TRP A 454 5.45 3.49 -1.63
CA TRP A 454 4.96 2.18 -2.04
C TRP A 454 4.71 2.12 -3.54
N THR A 455 4.16 3.16 -4.16
CA THR A 455 4.08 3.25 -5.63
C THR A 455 5.47 3.18 -6.28
N MET A 456 6.50 3.83 -5.69
CA MET A 456 7.87 3.76 -6.20
C MET A 456 8.51 2.38 -6.09
N LEU A 457 8.05 1.55 -5.15
CA LEU A 457 8.50 0.18 -4.92
C LEU A 457 7.67 -0.85 -5.72
N ASP A 458 6.54 -0.45 -6.27
CA ASP A 458 5.65 -1.32 -7.05
C ASP A 458 6.22 -1.59 -8.43
N LYS A 459 6.60 -2.85 -8.67
CA LYS A 459 7.16 -3.29 -9.95
C LYS A 459 6.12 -3.37 -11.06
N ASN A 460 4.83 -3.41 -10.71
CA ASN A 460 3.74 -3.43 -11.68
C ASN A 460 3.17 -2.02 -11.93
N ASP A 461 3.60 -1.00 -11.18
CA ASP A 461 3.26 0.37 -11.51
C ASP A 461 3.78 0.71 -12.92
N HIS A 462 2.92 1.32 -13.73
CA HIS A 462 3.18 1.58 -15.14
C HIS A 462 4.48 2.37 -15.41
N LEU A 463 4.77 3.37 -14.56
CA LEU A 463 5.94 4.23 -14.72
C LEU A 463 7.18 3.50 -14.23
N VAL A 464 7.09 2.83 -13.08
CA VAL A 464 8.21 2.05 -12.52
C VAL A 464 8.63 0.95 -13.48
N ALA A 465 7.67 0.14 -13.95
CA ALA A 465 7.88 -0.95 -14.89
C ALA A 465 8.60 -0.44 -16.16
N PHE A 466 8.09 0.63 -16.78
CA PHE A 466 8.69 1.22 -17.97
C PHE A 466 10.12 1.74 -17.72
N LEU A 467 10.32 2.54 -16.67
CA LEU A 467 11.63 3.16 -16.40
C LEU A 467 12.69 2.12 -16.06
N PHE A 468 12.34 1.07 -15.31
CA PHE A 468 13.28 0.02 -14.94
C PHE A 468 13.62 -0.88 -16.12
N ASP A 469 12.67 -1.16 -17.01
CA ASP A 469 12.89 -1.98 -18.21
C ASP A 469 13.70 -1.18 -19.26
N PHE A 470 13.35 0.10 -19.48
CA PHE A 470 14.09 1.01 -20.37
C PHE A 470 15.53 1.26 -19.90
N SER A 471 15.74 1.55 -18.62
CA SER A 471 17.09 1.76 -18.06
C SER A 471 17.93 0.47 -18.14
N GLY A 472 17.34 -0.71 -17.98
CA GLY A 472 18.02 -1.98 -18.23
C GLY A 472 18.46 -2.14 -19.69
N LEU A 473 17.61 -1.77 -20.64
CA LEU A 473 17.90 -1.86 -22.07
C LEU A 473 19.03 -0.89 -22.47
N MET A 474 19.06 0.31 -21.87
CA MET A 474 20.17 1.25 -22.04
C MET A 474 21.50 0.62 -21.61
N ILE A 475 21.56 0.02 -20.42
CA ILE A 475 22.79 -0.61 -19.92
C ILE A 475 23.23 -1.74 -20.86
N LEU A 476 22.29 -2.62 -21.25
CA LEU A 476 22.59 -3.72 -22.17
C LEU A 476 23.13 -3.21 -23.50
N SER A 477 22.51 -2.16 -24.07
CA SER A 477 22.97 -1.52 -25.30
C SER A 477 24.37 -0.91 -25.15
N GLY A 478 24.64 -0.23 -24.03
CA GLY A 478 25.96 0.31 -23.71
C GLY A 478 27.05 -0.76 -23.62
N VAL A 479 26.75 -1.89 -22.98
CA VAL A 479 27.66 -3.05 -22.87
C VAL A 479 27.92 -3.67 -24.24
N ILE A 480 26.87 -3.88 -25.05
CA ILE A 480 26.99 -4.41 -26.42
C ILE A 480 27.83 -3.48 -27.29
N LEU A 481 27.55 -2.17 -27.29
CA LEU A 481 28.29 -1.20 -28.08
C LEU A 481 29.76 -1.09 -27.64
N THR A 482 30.02 -1.14 -26.33
CA THR A 482 31.39 -1.19 -25.79
C THR A 482 32.12 -2.43 -26.28
N THR A 483 31.47 -3.59 -26.23
CA THR A 483 32.01 -4.87 -26.69
C THR A 483 32.29 -4.85 -28.19
N LEU A 484 31.33 -4.43 -29.01
CA LEU A 484 31.50 -4.33 -30.47
C LEU A 484 32.63 -3.37 -30.85
N ARG A 485 32.73 -2.22 -30.18
CA ARG A 485 33.81 -1.27 -30.41
C ARG A 485 35.16 -1.89 -30.06
N ARG A 486 35.22 -2.65 -28.97
CA ARG A 486 36.43 -3.33 -28.48
C ARG A 486 36.90 -4.44 -29.41
N VAL A 487 35.99 -5.26 -29.94
CA VAL A 487 36.34 -6.33 -30.90
C VAL A 487 36.79 -5.76 -32.24
N ARG A 488 36.19 -4.64 -32.68
CA ARG A 488 36.55 -3.98 -33.96
C ARG A 488 37.83 -3.16 -33.87
N ALA A 489 38.05 -2.46 -32.76
CA ALA A 489 39.29 -1.75 -32.51
C ALA A 489 40.32 -2.74 -31.92
N ARG A 490 41.03 -3.48 -32.79
CA ARG A 490 42.27 -4.17 -32.39
C ARG A 490 43.18 -3.14 -31.72
N SER A 491 43.32 -3.19 -30.39
CA SER A 491 44.29 -2.35 -29.71
C SER A 491 45.66 -2.96 -29.93
N GLU A 492 46.58 -2.19 -30.51
CA GLU A 492 48.00 -2.42 -30.26
C GLU A 492 48.18 -2.37 -28.74
N ASP A 493 48.65 -3.47 -28.17
CA ASP A 493 48.87 -3.56 -26.73
C ASP A 493 50.04 -2.65 -26.39
N ILE A 494 49.74 -1.46 -25.87
CA ILE A 494 50.77 -0.49 -25.47
C ILE A 494 51.37 -1.03 -24.18
N GLY A 495 52.59 -1.56 -24.27
CA GLY A 495 53.30 -2.14 -23.13
C GLY A 495 53.34 -1.18 -21.93
N GLY A 496 52.92 -1.68 -20.76
CA GLY A 496 52.91 -0.94 -19.50
C GLY A 496 51.56 -0.37 -19.07
N LEU A 497 50.51 -0.45 -19.90
CA LEU A 497 49.15 -0.08 -19.50
C LEU A 497 48.31 -1.32 -19.13
N PRO A 498 47.38 -1.22 -18.15
CA PRO A 498 46.46 -2.30 -17.82
C PRO A 498 45.70 -2.75 -19.06
N GLY A 499 45.71 -4.06 -19.30
CA GLY A 499 45.07 -4.67 -20.45
C GLY A 499 43.56 -4.49 -20.49
N GLN A 500 42.97 -5.06 -21.53
CA GLN A 500 41.55 -5.00 -21.75
C GLN A 500 40.74 -5.79 -20.68
N ASP A 501 40.05 -5.09 -19.77
CA ASP A 501 39.16 -5.67 -18.75
C ASP A 501 37.84 -6.25 -19.31
N TRP A 502 37.92 -7.47 -19.84
CA TRP A 502 36.78 -8.29 -20.28
C TRP A 502 35.90 -8.82 -19.13
N PRO A 503 36.45 -9.25 -17.97
CA PRO A 503 35.64 -9.74 -16.86
C PRO A 503 34.55 -8.77 -16.43
N VAL A 504 34.84 -7.46 -16.34
CA VAL A 504 33.83 -6.43 -16.02
C VAL A 504 32.68 -6.41 -17.02
N LEU A 505 32.95 -6.48 -18.32
CA LEU A 505 31.90 -6.44 -19.34
C LEU A 505 31.01 -7.69 -19.28
N ILE A 506 31.62 -8.86 -19.03
CA ILE A 506 30.90 -10.13 -18.91
C ILE A 506 30.01 -10.11 -17.66
N LEU A 507 30.55 -9.70 -16.51
CA LEU A 507 29.79 -9.60 -15.27
C LEU A 507 28.65 -8.59 -15.40
N LEU A 508 28.92 -7.39 -15.92
CA LEU A 508 27.92 -6.34 -16.10
C LEU A 508 26.81 -6.76 -17.07
N GLY A 509 27.17 -7.33 -18.22
CA GLY A 509 26.20 -7.87 -19.18
C GLY A 509 25.38 -9.03 -18.59
N GLY A 510 26.04 -9.93 -17.86
CA GLY A 510 25.41 -11.05 -17.17
C GLY A 510 24.36 -10.61 -16.16
N ILE A 511 24.68 -9.64 -15.29
CA ILE A 511 23.73 -9.09 -14.31
C ILE A 511 22.46 -8.61 -15.00
N VAL A 512 22.59 -7.81 -16.07
CA VAL A 512 21.44 -7.23 -16.78
C VAL A 512 20.61 -8.32 -17.48
N ILE A 513 21.26 -9.26 -18.17
CA ILE A 513 20.57 -10.38 -18.85
C ILE A 513 19.81 -11.23 -17.83
N ILE A 514 20.44 -11.62 -16.73
CA ILE A 514 19.79 -12.41 -15.68
C ILE A 514 18.65 -11.59 -15.04
N GLY A 515 18.81 -10.28 -14.87
CA GLY A 515 17.78 -9.38 -14.35
C GLY A 515 16.51 -9.35 -15.23
N PHE A 516 16.67 -9.24 -16.54
CA PHE A 516 15.54 -9.33 -17.48
C PHE A 516 14.89 -10.71 -17.48
N THR A 517 15.69 -11.78 -17.39
CA THR A 517 15.18 -13.14 -17.23
C THR A 517 14.34 -13.26 -15.96
N LEU A 518 14.83 -12.75 -14.82
CA LEU A 518 14.09 -12.76 -13.56
C LEU A 518 12.78 -11.98 -13.64
N GLU A 519 12.77 -10.83 -14.30
CA GLU A 519 11.54 -10.06 -14.47
C GLU A 519 10.51 -10.81 -15.34
N GLY A 520 10.96 -11.44 -16.42
CA GLY A 520 10.09 -12.29 -17.24
C GLY A 520 9.56 -13.50 -16.47
N MET A 521 10.42 -14.17 -15.67
CA MET A 521 9.99 -15.25 -14.79
C MET A 521 8.98 -14.76 -13.75
N ARG A 522 9.22 -13.61 -13.12
CA ARG A 522 8.30 -13.00 -12.14
C ARG A 522 6.92 -12.78 -12.76
N ILE A 523 6.84 -12.11 -13.91
CA ILE A 523 5.56 -11.83 -14.60
C ILE A 523 4.84 -13.13 -14.96
N ALA A 524 5.56 -14.12 -15.51
CA ALA A 524 4.97 -15.42 -15.85
C ALA A 524 4.48 -16.17 -14.60
N MET A 525 5.22 -16.09 -13.50
CA MET A 525 4.86 -16.71 -12.23
C MET A 525 3.64 -16.05 -11.61
N THR A 526 3.64 -14.73 -11.41
CA THR A 526 2.58 -13.97 -10.70
C THR A 526 1.33 -13.80 -11.54
N GLY A 527 1.44 -13.92 -12.86
CA GLY A 527 0.40 -13.58 -13.82
C GLY A 527 0.59 -12.15 -14.34
N PRO A 528 0.13 -11.85 -15.58
CA PRO A 528 0.26 -10.54 -16.21
C PRO A 528 -0.77 -9.56 -15.63
N TRP A 529 -0.56 -9.16 -14.38
CA TRP A 529 -1.40 -8.19 -13.71
C TRP A 529 -1.39 -6.82 -14.41
N PRO A 530 -2.38 -5.96 -14.13
CA PRO A 530 -2.43 -4.62 -14.69
C PRO A 530 -1.10 -3.89 -14.49
N GLY A 531 -0.56 -3.35 -15.58
CA GLY A 531 0.71 -2.60 -15.57
C GLY A 531 1.97 -3.43 -15.90
N SER A 532 1.96 -4.76 -15.78
CA SER A 532 3.13 -5.58 -16.13
C SER A 532 3.57 -5.45 -17.61
N GLY A 533 2.64 -5.07 -18.50
CA GLY A 533 2.96 -4.84 -19.92
C GLY A 533 3.87 -3.63 -20.19
N TYR A 534 4.02 -2.71 -19.23
CA TYR A 534 4.93 -1.56 -19.37
C TYR A 534 6.41 -1.96 -19.21
N ALA A 535 6.70 -3.07 -18.53
CA ALA A 535 8.00 -3.72 -18.56
C ALA A 535 8.13 -4.50 -19.88
N PHE A 536 8.18 -3.79 -21.01
CA PHE A 536 7.96 -4.33 -22.35
C PHE A 536 8.88 -5.51 -22.70
N LEU A 537 10.17 -5.47 -22.35
CA LEU A 537 11.13 -6.53 -22.60
C LEU A 537 10.96 -7.67 -21.59
N GLY A 538 10.81 -7.36 -20.29
CA GLY A 538 10.45 -8.37 -19.29
C GLY A 538 9.17 -9.13 -19.64
N TYR A 539 8.14 -8.42 -20.09
CA TYR A 539 6.87 -8.97 -20.56
C TYR A 539 7.06 -9.85 -21.81
N ALA A 540 7.87 -9.42 -22.77
CA ALA A 540 8.20 -10.25 -23.94
C ALA A 540 8.91 -11.55 -23.52
N ILE A 541 9.87 -11.48 -22.59
CA ILE A 541 10.58 -12.63 -22.05
C ILE A 541 9.65 -13.55 -21.25
N SER A 542 8.66 -13.01 -20.54
CA SER A 542 7.68 -13.80 -19.78
C SER A 542 6.94 -14.83 -20.65
N ARG A 543 6.78 -14.55 -21.95
CA ARG A 543 6.16 -15.47 -22.92
C ARG A 543 6.97 -16.75 -23.14
N LEU A 544 8.26 -16.75 -22.84
CA LEU A 544 9.12 -17.94 -22.89
C LEU A 544 8.88 -18.89 -21.70
N PHE A 545 8.25 -18.40 -20.63
CA PHE A 545 8.02 -19.13 -19.38
C PHE A 545 6.55 -19.42 -19.09
N THR A 546 5.66 -19.14 -20.05
CA THR A 546 4.21 -19.36 -19.91
C THR A 546 3.93 -20.85 -19.69
N ASP A 547 2.98 -21.14 -18.80
CA ASP A 547 2.53 -22.50 -18.44
C ASP A 547 3.63 -23.43 -17.90
N ASN A 548 4.71 -22.89 -17.33
CA ASN A 548 5.76 -23.69 -16.70
C ASN A 548 5.50 -23.89 -15.19
N PRO A 549 5.06 -25.09 -14.74
CA PRO A 549 4.76 -25.33 -13.33
C PRO A 549 6.01 -25.39 -12.44
N ALA A 550 7.20 -25.61 -13.00
CA ALA A 550 8.45 -25.65 -12.25
C ALA A 550 9.04 -24.25 -11.96
N LEU A 551 8.45 -23.20 -12.53
CA LEU A 551 8.99 -21.84 -12.47
C LEU A 551 9.13 -21.30 -11.04
N PRO A 552 8.16 -21.49 -10.11
CA PRO A 552 8.33 -21.16 -8.70
C PRO A 552 9.54 -21.79 -8.03
N GLU A 553 9.88 -23.03 -8.38
CA GLU A 553 11.01 -23.78 -7.81
C GLU A 553 12.34 -23.29 -8.37
N ILE A 554 12.38 -22.90 -9.65
CA ILE A 554 13.62 -22.48 -10.33
C ILE A 554 13.96 -21.01 -10.05
N TYR A 555 12.95 -20.15 -9.88
CA TYR A 555 13.12 -18.69 -9.71
C TYR A 555 14.14 -18.32 -8.65
N GLY A 556 14.10 -18.97 -7.48
CA GLY A 556 15.00 -18.66 -6.39
C GLY A 556 16.47 -18.93 -6.72
N TYR A 557 16.78 -19.96 -7.50
CA TYR A 557 18.15 -20.24 -7.94
C TYR A 557 18.66 -19.20 -8.93
N VAL A 558 17.82 -18.77 -9.87
CA VAL A 558 18.15 -17.69 -10.82
C VAL A 558 18.33 -16.36 -10.08
N TRP A 559 17.57 -16.14 -9.02
CA TRP A 559 17.70 -14.98 -8.14
C TRP A 559 19.07 -14.98 -7.43
N TYR A 560 19.47 -16.13 -6.86
CA TYR A 560 20.80 -16.26 -6.25
C TYR A 560 21.92 -16.11 -7.27
N LEU A 561 21.76 -16.64 -8.49
CA LEU A 561 22.73 -16.44 -9.57
C LEU A 561 22.91 -14.94 -9.85
N HIS A 562 21.82 -14.16 -9.96
CA HIS A 562 21.88 -12.72 -10.13
C HIS A 562 22.61 -12.02 -8.98
N ALA A 563 22.29 -12.38 -7.75
CA ALA A 563 22.94 -11.84 -6.56
C ALA A 563 24.44 -12.18 -6.52
N ILE A 564 24.83 -13.42 -6.83
CA ILE A 564 26.22 -13.89 -6.84
C ILE A 564 27.03 -13.17 -7.92
N VAL A 565 26.51 -13.03 -9.14
CA VAL A 565 27.21 -12.30 -10.22
C VAL A 565 27.37 -10.82 -9.85
N THR A 566 26.36 -10.23 -9.20
CA THR A 566 26.45 -8.85 -8.67
C THR A 566 27.54 -8.76 -7.58
N GLY A 567 27.57 -9.72 -6.66
CA GLY A 567 28.58 -9.79 -5.60
C GLY A 567 29.99 -9.95 -6.16
N ALA A 568 30.15 -10.78 -7.18
CA ALA A 568 31.42 -10.95 -7.89
C ALA A 568 31.89 -9.64 -8.55
N LEU A 569 30.98 -8.86 -9.15
CA LEU A 569 31.31 -7.53 -9.69
C LEU A 569 31.80 -6.57 -8.59
N VAL A 570 31.10 -6.54 -7.44
CA VAL A 570 31.48 -5.70 -6.30
C VAL A 570 32.84 -6.12 -5.74
N ALA A 571 33.06 -7.41 -5.53
CA ALA A 571 34.33 -7.95 -5.05
C ALA A 571 35.50 -7.68 -6.01
N TYR A 572 35.24 -7.68 -7.32
CA TYR A 572 36.24 -7.44 -8.35
C TYR A 572 36.54 -5.95 -8.59
N LEU A 573 35.64 -5.05 -8.18
CA LEU A 573 35.76 -3.60 -8.36
C LEU A 573 37.15 -3.03 -8.07
N PRO A 574 37.79 -3.25 -6.89
CA PRO A 574 39.09 -2.67 -6.56
C PRO A 574 40.25 -3.14 -7.46
N PHE A 575 40.08 -4.27 -8.15
CA PHE A 575 41.10 -4.89 -8.99
C PHE A 575 40.85 -4.67 -10.49
N SER A 576 39.83 -3.89 -10.83
CA SER A 576 39.31 -3.74 -12.18
C SER A 576 39.42 -2.31 -12.67
N ASN A 577 39.18 -2.11 -13.96
CA ASN A 577 39.07 -0.79 -14.54
C ASN A 577 37.87 -0.01 -13.97
N LEU A 578 36.90 -0.64 -13.30
CA LEU A 578 35.77 0.05 -12.64
C LEU A 578 36.17 0.93 -11.45
N LEU A 579 37.38 0.78 -10.92
CA LEU A 579 37.90 1.66 -9.87
C LEU A 579 37.82 3.15 -10.26
N HIS A 580 37.80 3.48 -11.55
CA HIS A 580 37.58 4.85 -12.03
C HIS A 580 36.26 5.46 -11.53
N MET A 581 35.25 4.65 -11.23
CA MET A 581 33.98 5.10 -10.65
C MET A 581 34.18 5.81 -9.30
N ILE A 582 35.16 5.36 -8.50
CA ILE A 582 35.50 5.96 -7.20
C ILE A 582 36.57 7.04 -7.38
N MET A 583 37.62 6.73 -8.13
CA MET A 583 38.81 7.57 -8.19
C MET A 583 38.64 8.81 -9.06
N ALA A 584 37.90 8.74 -10.17
CA ALA A 584 37.75 9.89 -11.06
C ALA A 584 37.01 11.05 -10.38
N PRO A 585 35.86 10.85 -9.69
CA PRO A 585 35.22 11.91 -8.90
C PRO A 585 36.15 12.54 -7.86
N VAL A 586 36.88 11.72 -7.10
CA VAL A 586 37.80 12.18 -6.04
C VAL A 586 38.91 13.04 -6.64
N VAL A 587 39.58 12.57 -7.68
CA VAL A 587 40.69 13.30 -8.33
C VAL A 587 40.19 14.57 -9.01
N ILE A 588 39.01 14.57 -9.63
CA ILE A 588 38.41 15.76 -10.23
C ILE A 588 38.07 16.80 -9.15
N ALA A 589 37.49 16.37 -8.03
CA ALA A 589 37.16 17.23 -6.91
C ALA A 589 38.41 17.83 -6.25
N MET A 590 39.43 17.02 -5.98
CA MET A 590 40.71 17.49 -5.43
C MET A 590 41.38 18.54 -6.33
N ASN A 591 41.45 18.27 -7.64
CA ASN A 591 42.01 19.21 -8.60
C ASN A 591 41.19 20.50 -8.70
N ALA A 592 39.86 20.43 -8.56
CA ALA A 592 39.01 21.62 -8.55
C ALA A 592 39.27 22.49 -7.31
N ILE A 593 39.45 21.86 -6.15
CA ILE A 593 39.78 22.55 -4.89
C ILE A 593 41.16 23.20 -4.97
N SER A 594 42.18 22.48 -5.44
CA SER A 594 43.54 23.02 -5.63
C SER A 594 43.53 24.22 -6.58
N ARG A 595 42.86 24.10 -7.73
CA ARG A 595 42.77 25.20 -8.70
C ARG A 595 41.99 26.39 -8.18
N ALA A 596 40.91 26.18 -7.42
CA ALA A 596 40.18 27.27 -6.77
C ALA A 596 41.00 27.96 -5.66
N GLY A 597 42.05 27.29 -5.14
CA GLY A 597 43.05 27.86 -4.24
C GLY A 597 44.20 28.59 -4.97
N GLU A 598 44.54 28.16 -6.18
CA GLU A 598 45.62 28.73 -7.01
C GLU A 598 45.17 29.89 -7.92
N SER A 599 43.90 29.91 -8.36
CA SER A 599 43.35 30.92 -9.28
C SER A 599 42.90 32.21 -8.57
N GLY A 600 43.59 32.60 -7.49
CA GLY A 600 43.28 33.77 -6.66
C GLY A 600 44.49 34.67 -6.42
#